data_AF-A0ABD1AFH4-F1
#
_entry.id   AF-A0ABD1AFH4-F1
#
_cell.length_a   1.000
_cell.length_b   1.000
_cell.length_c   1.000
_cell.angle_alpha   90.00
_cell.angle_beta   90.00
_cell.angle_gamma   90.00
#
_symmetry.space_group_name_H-M   'P 1'
#
loop_
_entity.id
_entity.type
_entity.pdbx_description
1 polymer ?
#
loop_
_entity_poly.entity_id
_entity_poly.type
_entity_poly.pdbx_seq_one_letter_code
_entity_poly.pdbx_strand_id
1 'polypeptide(L)'
;MPNVIGSWDAPNIHTLRQGIVPPPVQNDFEIKSSLISMVQSNQFHGLPMEDPLDHLDGFDRLCSLTKINGVSEDSFKLRLFPFSLGDKAHQWEKTLPHGSITSWNDCKKQFLGKLFSNTRTAKIRNEISGFNQKTGETFAETWERFEQYTI
;
A
#
# COMPACT_ATOMS: atom_id res chain seq x y z
N MET A 1 25.83 -12.59 26.48
CA MET A 1 26.83 -12.11 25.49
C MET A 1 26.37 -10.77 24.96
N PRO A 2 27.19 -9.70 24.96
CA PRO A 2 26.77 -8.39 24.46
C PRO A 2 26.82 -8.38 22.92
N ASN A 3 25.79 -7.84 22.28
CA ASN A 3 25.70 -7.78 20.81
C ASN A 3 26.66 -6.73 20.24
N VAL A 4 27.47 -7.13 19.26
CA VAL A 4 28.47 -6.31 18.58
C VAL A 4 27.80 -5.27 17.66
N ILE A 5 28.29 -4.04 17.76
CA ILE A 5 27.85 -2.86 17.00
C ILE A 5 28.30 -3.07 15.54
N GLY A 6 27.35 -3.42 14.66
CA GLY A 6 27.61 -3.79 13.26
C GLY A 6 26.61 -4.78 12.66
N SER A 7 25.71 -5.35 13.47
CA SER A 7 24.66 -6.28 13.01
C SER A 7 23.59 -5.67 12.09
N TRP A 8 23.63 -4.36 11.83
CA TRP A 8 22.63 -3.66 11.01
C TRP A 8 23.07 -3.44 9.55
N ASP A 9 24.35 -3.65 9.24
CA ASP A 9 24.93 -3.38 7.91
C ASP A 9 24.90 -4.61 6.98
N ALA A 10 24.11 -5.64 7.32
CA ALA A 10 23.88 -6.75 6.41
C ALA A 10 23.08 -6.24 5.19
N PRO A 11 23.56 -6.47 3.95
CA PRO A 11 22.74 -6.23 2.77
C PRO A 11 21.40 -6.92 2.96
N ASN A 12 20.28 -6.23 2.75
CA ASN A 12 18.97 -6.85 2.80
C ASN A 12 18.96 -8.01 1.79
N ILE A 13 19.16 -9.24 2.25
CA ILE A 13 18.97 -10.41 1.43
C ILE A 13 17.46 -10.42 1.17
N HIS A 14 17.06 -10.19 -0.08
CA HIS A 14 15.67 -10.08 -0.54
C HIS A 14 14.76 -11.26 -0.14
N THR A 15 15.32 -12.31 0.48
CA THR A 15 14.65 -13.49 1.02
C THR A 15 14.05 -13.29 2.40
N LEU A 16 14.50 -12.31 3.20
CA LEU A 16 14.10 -12.15 4.61
C LEU A 16 12.99 -11.12 4.87
N ARG A 17 12.58 -10.37 3.84
CA ARG A 17 11.67 -9.20 3.99
C ARG A 17 10.34 -9.30 3.24
N GLN A 18 9.91 -10.49 2.84
CA GLN A 18 8.69 -10.61 2.03
C GLN A 18 7.48 -10.84 2.93
N GLY A 19 6.82 -9.74 3.32
CA GLY A 19 5.51 -9.83 3.99
C GLY A 19 4.43 -10.38 3.06
N ILE A 20 4.58 -10.13 1.76
CA ILE A 20 3.82 -10.78 0.69
C ILE A 20 4.56 -12.05 0.28
N VAL A 21 3.92 -13.20 0.46
CA VAL A 21 4.47 -14.50 0.04
C VAL A 21 3.55 -15.08 -1.04
N PRO A 22 3.87 -14.87 -2.33
CA PRO A 22 3.08 -15.42 -3.42
C PRO A 22 3.12 -16.95 -3.39
N PRO A 23 2.01 -17.64 -3.72
CA PRO A 23 2.04 -19.09 -3.82
C PRO A 23 3.09 -19.60 -4.84
N PRO A 24 3.58 -20.85 -4.69
CA PRO A 24 4.54 -21.44 -5.61
C PRO A 24 4.04 -21.44 -7.06
N VAL A 25 4.97 -21.34 -8.00
CA VAL A 25 4.72 -21.40 -9.45
C VAL A 25 5.64 -22.43 -10.09
N GLN A 26 5.30 -22.89 -11.29
CA GLN A 26 6.18 -23.75 -12.07
C GLN A 26 7.51 -23.05 -12.41
N ASN A 27 8.59 -23.84 -12.56
CA ASN A 27 9.96 -23.33 -12.71
C ASN A 27 10.17 -22.45 -13.97
N ASP A 28 9.34 -22.59 -15.00
CA ASP A 28 9.48 -21.86 -16.27
C ASP A 28 8.62 -20.58 -16.34
N PHE A 29 8.05 -20.17 -15.21
CA PHE A 29 7.25 -18.95 -15.13
C PHE A 29 8.11 -17.70 -15.07
N GLU A 30 7.85 -16.75 -15.97
CA GLU A 30 8.48 -15.44 -16.00
C GLU A 30 7.45 -14.32 -16.19
N ILE A 31 7.64 -13.20 -15.46
CA ILE A 31 6.87 -11.97 -15.67
C ILE A 31 7.64 -11.11 -16.68
N LYS A 32 7.00 -10.81 -17.82
CA LYS A 32 7.61 -9.99 -18.86
C LYS A 32 7.96 -8.59 -18.34
N SER A 33 9.16 -8.12 -18.64
CA SER A 33 9.65 -6.79 -18.27
C SER A 33 8.73 -5.65 -18.73
N SER A 34 8.11 -5.77 -19.91
CA SER A 34 7.15 -4.79 -20.41
C SER A 34 5.92 -4.63 -19.52
N LEU A 35 5.45 -5.72 -18.92
CA LEU A 35 4.34 -5.67 -17.96
C LEU A 35 4.78 -5.02 -16.66
N ILE A 36 5.99 -5.31 -16.19
CA ILE A 36 6.58 -4.65 -15.02
C ILE A 36 6.67 -3.14 -15.26
N SER A 37 7.19 -2.70 -16.40
CA SER A 37 7.24 -1.29 -16.77
C SER A 37 5.85 -0.65 -16.82
N MET A 38 4.86 -1.35 -17.35
CA MET A 38 3.48 -0.85 -17.40
C MET A 38 2.89 -0.66 -16.01
N VAL A 39 3.11 -1.61 -15.10
CA VAL A 39 2.66 -1.49 -13.71
C VAL A 39 3.41 -0.37 -12.97
N GLN A 40 4.71 -0.23 -13.20
CA GLN A 40 5.52 0.84 -12.62
C GLN A 40 5.13 2.24 -13.13
N SER A 41 4.56 2.34 -14.35
CA SER A 41 4.07 3.63 -14.85
C SER A 41 2.82 4.15 -14.13
N ASN A 42 2.13 3.29 -13.38
CA ASN A 42 0.94 3.62 -12.61
C ASN A 42 1.11 3.22 -11.13
N GLN A 43 2.19 3.70 -10.52
CA GLN A 43 2.45 3.45 -9.10
C GLN A 43 1.51 4.27 -8.22
N PHE A 44 1.07 3.64 -7.13
CA PHE A 44 0.37 4.30 -6.04
C PHE A 44 1.37 4.68 -4.95
N HIS A 45 1.44 5.97 -4.65
CA HIS A 45 2.45 6.53 -3.75
C HIS A 45 1.94 6.72 -2.31
N GLY A 46 0.62 6.61 -2.10
CA GLY A 46 -0.04 6.89 -0.82
C GLY A 46 -0.22 8.39 -0.56
N LEU A 47 -0.46 9.16 -1.62
CA LEU A 47 -0.76 10.59 -1.54
C LEU A 47 -2.24 10.83 -1.18
N PRO A 48 -2.59 11.97 -0.56
CA PRO A 48 -3.96 12.24 -0.12
C PRO A 48 -5.01 12.29 -1.24
N MET A 49 -4.58 12.52 -2.49
CA MET A 49 -5.46 12.61 -3.66
C MET A 49 -5.55 11.30 -4.45
N GLU A 50 -4.74 10.30 -4.12
CA GLU A 50 -4.83 8.99 -4.76
C GLU A 50 -5.93 8.17 -4.07
N ASP A 51 -6.79 7.52 -4.85
CA ASP A 51 -7.79 6.59 -4.34
C ASP A 51 -7.23 5.14 -4.38
N PRO A 52 -7.10 4.45 -3.23
CA PRO A 52 -6.61 3.09 -3.19
C PRO A 52 -7.55 2.08 -3.87
N LEU A 53 -8.85 2.35 -3.98
CA LEU A 53 -9.78 1.50 -4.72
C LEU A 53 -9.58 1.63 -6.23
N ASP A 54 -9.44 2.85 -6.74
CA ASP A 54 -9.16 3.08 -8.17
C ASP A 54 -7.83 2.46 -8.57
N HIS A 55 -6.82 2.53 -7.70
CA HIS A 55 -5.55 1.84 -7.93
C HIS A 55 -5.71 0.32 -8.04
N LEU A 56 -6.45 -0.30 -7.12
CA LEU A 56 -6.70 -1.74 -7.15
C LEU A 56 -7.47 -2.16 -8.40
N ASP A 57 -8.48 -1.40 -8.81
CA ASP A 57 -9.24 -1.67 -10.03
C ASP A 57 -8.37 -1.54 -11.28
N GLY A 58 -7.56 -0.48 -11.38
CA GLY A 58 -6.59 -0.29 -12.44
C GLY A 58 -5.57 -1.43 -12.51
N PHE A 59 -5.05 -1.86 -11.36
CA PHE A 59 -4.12 -2.98 -11.26
C PHE A 59 -4.77 -4.32 -11.67
N ASP A 60 -5.98 -4.61 -11.20
CA ASP A 60 -6.73 -5.83 -11.56
C ASP A 60 -7.00 -5.86 -13.08
N ARG A 61 -7.35 -4.73 -13.69
CA ARG A 61 -7.50 -4.60 -15.15
C ARG A 61 -6.21 -4.88 -15.89
N LEU A 62 -5.09 -4.29 -15.48
CA LEU A 62 -3.77 -4.55 -16.09
C LEU A 62 -3.39 -6.03 -16.01
N CYS A 63 -3.62 -6.67 -14.86
CA CYS A 63 -3.36 -8.09 -14.69
C CYS A 63 -4.24 -8.95 -15.60
N SER A 64 -5.50 -8.57 -15.81
CA SER A 64 -6.44 -9.31 -16.67
C SER A 64 -6.04 -9.38 -18.14
N LEU A 65 -5.19 -8.45 -18.61
CA LEU A 65 -4.67 -8.43 -19.99
C LEU A 65 -3.71 -9.58 -20.27
N THR A 66 -3.16 -10.20 -19.22
CA THR A 66 -2.18 -11.28 -19.35
C THR A 66 -2.76 -12.55 -18.74
N LYS A 67 -3.04 -13.56 -19.56
CA LYS A 67 -3.32 -14.92 -19.08
C LYS A 67 -2.05 -15.74 -19.11
N ILE A 68 -1.72 -16.36 -17.98
CA ILE A 68 -0.55 -17.22 -17.84
C ILE A 68 -1.02 -18.61 -17.44
N ASN A 69 -0.82 -19.57 -18.34
CA ASN A 69 -1.21 -20.95 -18.09
C ASN A 69 -0.37 -21.55 -16.96
N GLY A 70 -1.01 -22.32 -16.06
CA GLY A 70 -0.32 -23.01 -14.97
C GLY A 70 0.06 -22.14 -13.77
N VAL A 71 -0.32 -20.86 -13.76
CA VAL A 71 -0.10 -19.95 -12.62
C VAL A 71 -1.42 -19.44 -12.09
N SER A 72 -1.61 -19.53 -10.77
CA SER A 72 -2.79 -18.98 -10.13
C SER A 72 -2.78 -17.45 -10.22
N GLU A 73 -3.97 -16.87 -10.31
CA GLU A 73 -4.16 -15.42 -10.37
C GLU A 73 -3.53 -14.73 -9.15
N ASP A 74 -3.69 -15.33 -7.97
CA ASP A 74 -3.06 -14.87 -6.72
C ASP A 74 -1.54 -14.86 -6.81
N SER A 75 -0.91 -15.94 -7.31
CA SER A 75 0.54 -16.00 -7.48
C SER A 75 1.06 -14.92 -8.41
N PHE A 76 0.34 -14.67 -9.50
CA PHE A 76 0.72 -13.65 -10.47
C PHE A 76 0.58 -12.24 -9.88
N LYS A 77 -0.60 -11.92 -9.33
CA LYS A 77 -0.91 -10.60 -8.76
C LYS A 77 -0.02 -10.25 -7.59
N LEU A 78 0.21 -11.19 -6.67
CA LEU A 78 1.06 -10.93 -5.50
C LEU A 78 2.54 -10.71 -5.85
N ARG A 79 3.05 -11.34 -6.92
CA ARG A 79 4.42 -11.07 -7.42
C ARG A 79 4.53 -9.71 -8.09
N LEU A 80 3.47 -9.25 -8.74
CA LEU A 80 3.46 -8.02 -9.52
C LEU A 80 3.08 -6.79 -8.71
N PHE A 81 2.26 -6.95 -7.67
CA PHE A 81 1.73 -5.85 -6.86
C PHE A 81 2.80 -4.96 -6.22
N PRO A 82 3.93 -5.47 -5.70
CA PRO A 82 4.98 -4.61 -5.15
C PRO A 82 5.54 -3.59 -6.14
N PHE A 83 5.55 -3.91 -7.43
CA PHE A 83 5.98 -2.98 -8.49
C PHE A 83 4.98 -1.84 -8.73
N SER A 84 3.72 -2.02 -8.29
CA SER A 84 2.67 -0.99 -8.37
C SER A 84 2.72 -0.01 -7.20
N LEU A 85 3.63 -0.17 -6.24
CA LEU A 85 3.71 0.66 -5.04
C LEU A 85 4.91 1.59 -5.12
N GLY A 86 4.67 2.87 -4.85
CA GLY A 86 5.68 3.91 -4.70
C GLY A 86 5.75 4.44 -3.27
N ASP A 87 6.81 5.18 -2.94
CA ASP A 87 6.98 5.98 -1.72
C ASP A 87 6.38 5.37 -0.45
N LYS A 88 5.30 5.95 0.08
CA LYS A 88 4.70 5.56 1.37
C LYS A 88 4.04 4.19 1.29
N ALA A 89 3.47 3.84 0.14
CA ALA A 89 2.88 2.53 -0.05
C ALA A 89 3.95 1.44 -0.12
N HIS A 90 5.08 1.71 -0.78
CA HIS A 90 6.22 0.79 -0.80
C HIS A 90 6.88 0.65 0.59
N GLN A 91 6.94 1.74 1.37
CA GLN A 91 7.36 1.66 2.77
C GLN A 91 6.43 0.79 3.61
N TRP A 92 5.11 0.89 3.44
CA TRP A 92 4.15 0.03 4.11
C TRP A 92 4.39 -1.45 3.80
N GLU A 93 4.62 -1.80 2.54
CA GLU A 93 4.89 -3.18 2.12
C GLU A 93 6.10 -3.77 2.88
N LYS A 94 7.15 -2.97 3.06
CA LYS A 94 8.34 -3.35 3.86
C LYS A 94 8.09 -3.50 5.37
N THR A 95 6.97 -3.01 5.90
CA THR A 95 6.59 -3.14 7.32
C THR A 95 5.72 -4.36 7.60
N LEU A 96 5.28 -5.08 6.57
CA LEU A 96 4.43 -6.25 6.73
C LEU A 96 5.16 -7.38 7.47
N PRO A 97 4.50 -8.05 8.43
CA PRO A 97 5.03 -9.26 9.03
C PRO A 97 5.26 -10.34 7.98
N HIS A 98 6.30 -11.15 8.15
CA HIS A 98 6.62 -12.22 7.20
C HIS A 98 5.44 -13.19 7.01
N GLY A 99 5.06 -13.44 5.75
CA GLY A 99 3.95 -14.33 5.42
C GLY A 99 2.57 -13.85 5.83
N SER A 100 2.40 -12.55 6.14
CA SER A 100 1.09 -12.00 6.51
C SER A 100 0.11 -11.93 5.35
N ILE A 101 0.60 -11.94 4.11
CA ILE A 101 -0.21 -11.91 2.89
C ILE A 101 0.14 -13.12 2.03
N THR A 102 -0.81 -14.04 1.90
CA THR A 102 -0.67 -15.26 1.07
C THR A 102 -1.72 -15.39 -0.02
N SER A 103 -2.72 -14.50 -0.04
CA SER A 103 -3.77 -14.44 -1.07
C SER A 103 -3.96 -13.01 -1.57
N TRP A 104 -4.50 -12.85 -2.79
CA TRP A 104 -4.80 -11.53 -3.34
C TRP A 104 -5.84 -10.79 -2.49
N ASN A 105 -6.80 -11.53 -1.94
CA ASN A 105 -7.82 -10.97 -1.06
C ASN A 105 -7.24 -10.39 0.23
N ASP A 106 -6.28 -11.09 0.86
CA ASP A 106 -5.60 -10.59 2.06
C ASP A 106 -4.77 -9.34 1.75
N CYS A 107 -4.13 -9.31 0.58
CA CYS A 107 -3.41 -8.15 0.10
C CYS A 107 -4.32 -6.92 0.00
N LYS A 108 -5.47 -7.06 -0.68
CA LYS A 108 -6.46 -5.98 -0.79
C LYS A 108 -6.94 -5.50 0.56
N LYS A 109 -7.29 -6.42 1.47
CA LYS A 109 -7.75 -6.08 2.82
C LYS A 109 -6.72 -5.28 3.62
N GLN A 110 -5.46 -5.73 3.63
CA GLN A 110 -4.40 -5.05 4.39
C GLN A 110 -4.01 -3.71 3.76
N PHE A 111 -3.93 -3.66 2.42
CA PHE A 111 -3.66 -2.42 1.68
C PHE A 111 -4.74 -1.37 1.96
N LEU A 112 -6.02 -1.72 1.79
CA LEU A 112 -7.13 -0.80 2.05
C LEU A 112 -7.21 -0.41 3.52
N GLY A 113 -7.04 -1.37 4.45
CA GLY A 113 -7.06 -1.10 5.88
C GLY A 113 -6.00 -0.07 6.30
N LYS A 114 -4.77 -0.18 5.77
CA LYS A 114 -3.71 0.79 6.06
C LYS A 114 -3.98 2.15 5.41
N LEU A 115 -4.38 2.15 4.14
CA LEU A 115 -4.42 3.38 3.36
C LEU A 115 -5.67 4.21 3.64
N PHE A 116 -6.84 3.60 3.90
CA PHE A 116 -8.00 4.35 4.38
C PHE A 116 -7.79 4.95 5.76
N SER A 117 -7.09 4.25 6.65
CA SER A 117 -6.69 4.80 7.95
C SER A 117 -5.81 6.03 7.76
N ASN A 118 -4.80 5.95 6.89
CA ASN A 118 -3.89 7.06 6.61
C ASN A 118 -4.58 8.25 5.91
N THR A 119 -5.40 8.02 4.88
CA THR A 119 -6.09 9.08 4.12
C THR A 119 -7.14 9.77 4.99
N ARG A 120 -7.89 9.03 5.81
CA ARG A 120 -8.81 9.62 6.80
C ARG A 120 -8.05 10.46 7.82
N THR A 121 -6.95 9.96 8.38
CA THR A 121 -6.13 10.73 9.32
C THR A 121 -5.49 11.95 8.66
N ALA A 122 -5.04 11.86 7.41
CA ALA A 122 -4.44 12.98 6.69
C ALA A 122 -5.48 14.07 6.36
N LYS A 123 -6.68 13.68 5.93
CA LYS A 123 -7.79 14.61 5.68
C LYS A 123 -8.17 15.35 6.96
N ILE A 124 -8.39 14.62 8.06
CA ILE A 124 -8.70 15.22 9.37
C ILE A 124 -7.55 16.14 9.82
N ARG A 125 -6.29 15.73 9.67
CA ARG A 125 -5.14 16.58 10.01
C ARG A 125 -5.09 17.86 9.18
N ASN A 126 -5.39 17.80 7.88
CA ASN A 126 -5.45 18.98 7.03
C ASN A 126 -6.62 19.90 7.41
N GLU A 127 -7.79 19.34 7.70
CA GLU A 127 -8.97 20.08 8.16
C GLU A 127 -8.70 20.77 9.51
N ILE A 128 -8.00 20.11 10.44
CA ILE A 128 -7.55 20.69 11.71
C ILE A 128 -6.49 21.77 11.49
N SER A 129 -5.49 21.52 10.64
CA SER A 129 -4.37 22.47 10.43
C SER A 129 -4.82 23.76 9.73
N GLY A 130 -5.83 23.66 8.86
CA GLY A 130 -6.47 24.80 8.21
C GLY A 130 -7.69 25.35 8.97
N PHE A 131 -7.96 24.88 10.18
CA PHE A 131 -9.15 25.24 10.91
C PHE A 131 -9.07 26.67 11.44
N ASN A 132 -10.07 27.48 11.07
CA ASN A 132 -10.24 28.83 11.58
C ASN A 132 -11.72 29.13 11.87
N GLN A 133 -11.96 30.03 12.83
CA GLN A 133 -13.29 30.61 13.05
C GLN A 133 -13.73 31.32 11.77
N LYS A 134 -14.94 31.02 11.28
CA LYS A 134 -15.49 31.69 10.10
C LYS A 134 -16.06 33.05 10.49
N THR A 135 -16.07 33.98 9.53
CA THR A 135 -16.69 35.29 9.72
C THR A 135 -18.18 35.13 10.02
N GLY A 136 -18.61 35.56 11.21
CA GLY A 136 -20.01 35.45 11.66
C GLY A 136 -20.34 34.21 12.48
N GLU A 137 -19.42 33.24 12.64
CA GLU A 137 -19.58 32.17 13.64
C GLU A 137 -19.21 32.68 15.04
N THR A 138 -19.97 32.25 16.04
CA THR A 138 -19.58 32.40 17.45
C THR A 138 -18.47 31.42 17.83
N PHE A 139 -17.83 31.68 18.96
CA PHE A 139 -16.83 30.76 19.51
C PHE A 139 -17.43 29.38 19.83
N ALA A 140 -18.65 29.33 20.35
CA ALA A 140 -19.34 28.08 20.68
C ALA A 140 -19.58 27.22 19.43
N GLU A 141 -20.11 27.82 18.36
CA GLU A 141 -20.34 27.12 17.08
C GLU A 141 -19.02 26.66 16.43
N THR A 142 -17.97 27.47 16.57
CA THR A 142 -16.63 27.10 16.10
C THR A 142 -16.07 25.90 16.88
N TRP A 143 -16.29 25.86 18.20
CA TRP A 143 -15.85 24.77 19.07
C TRP A 143 -16.61 23.47 18.79
N GLU A 144 -17.94 23.52 18.66
CA GLU A 144 -18.75 22.36 18.28
C GLU A 144 -18.31 21.75 16.94
N ARG A 145 -17.97 22.61 15.97
CA ARG A 145 -17.46 22.19 14.66
C ARG A 145 -16.07 21.58 14.76
N PHE A 146 -15.23 22.06 15.67
CA PHE A 146 -13.92 21.48 15.95
C PHE A 146 -14.03 20.06 16.56
N GLU A 147 -14.96 19.86 17.50
CA GLU A 147 -15.17 18.56 18.16
C GLU A 147 -15.61 17.46 17.18
N GLN A 148 -16.26 17.81 16.07
CA GLN A 148 -16.61 16.85 15.02
C GLN A 148 -15.37 16.22 14.33
N TYR A 149 -14.20 16.84 14.44
CA TYR A 149 -12.94 16.32 13.89
C TYR A 149 -12.12 15.49 14.89
N THR A 150 -12.50 15.49 16.18
CA THR A 150 -11.80 14.76 17.26
C THR A 150 -12.70 13.66 17.79
N ILE A 151 -12.58 12.44 17.24
CA ILE A 151 -13.19 11.21 17.77
C ILE A 151 -12.08 10.21 18.07
#